data_AF-A0A7Y7TFW6-F1
#
_entry.id   AF-A0A7Y7TFW6-F1
#
_cell.length_a   1.000
_cell.length_b   1.000
_cell.length_c   1.000
_cell.angle_alpha   90.00
_cell.angle_beta   90.00
_cell.angle_gamma   90.00
#
_symmetry.space_group_name_H-M   'P 1'
#
loop_
_entity.id
_entity.type
_entity.pdbx_description
1 polymer ?
#
loop_
_entity_poly.entity_id
_entity_poly.type
_entity_poly.pdbx_seq_one_letter_code
_entity_poly.pdbx_strand_id
1 'polypeptide(L)'
;MKIAIPLADGKLTMHFGHCASFALIDVNLAEKTILNRSDVIPPPHEPGLLPPWLAERGVNMIIAGGMGQRAQGLFAAQDIQVFVGAPADTPEALVGYYLSGTLQTGTNACDH
;
A
#
# COMPACT_ATOMS: atom_id res chain seq x y z
N MET A 1 2.23 -4.29 -13.00
CA MET A 1 2.23 -3.21 -11.98
C MET A 1 2.38 -3.87 -10.62
N LYS A 2 3.06 -3.23 -9.66
CA LYS A 2 3.21 -3.75 -8.29
C LYS A 2 2.56 -2.83 -7.27
N ILE A 3 1.71 -3.39 -6.42
CA ILE A 3 0.96 -2.69 -5.38
C ILE A 3 1.47 -3.14 -4.01
N ALA A 4 1.79 -2.21 -3.12
CA ALA A 4 2.16 -2.48 -1.75
C ALA A 4 0.99 -2.19 -0.79
N ILE A 5 0.75 -3.09 0.16
CA ILE A 5 -0.29 -2.97 1.18
C ILE A 5 0.35 -3.14 2.56
N PRO A 6 0.29 -2.12 3.44
CA PRO A 6 0.83 -2.19 4.80
C PRO A 6 -0.06 -3.09 5.65
N LEU A 7 0.52 -4.07 6.34
CA LEU A 7 -0.24 -5.08 7.09
C LEU A 7 -0.01 -5.03 8.60
N ALA A 8 -1.08 -5.37 9.31
CA ALA A 8 -1.08 -5.85 10.69
C ALA A 8 -2.02 -7.06 10.77
N ASP A 9 -1.59 -8.14 11.42
CA ASP A 9 -2.38 -9.37 11.57
C ASP A 9 -2.94 -9.94 10.24
N GLY A 10 -2.14 -9.85 9.16
CA GLY A 10 -2.49 -10.37 7.83
C GLY A 10 -3.49 -9.54 7.04
N LYS A 11 -3.93 -8.38 7.56
CA LYS A 11 -4.84 -7.45 6.89
C LYS A 11 -4.24 -6.05 6.81
N LEU A 12 -4.81 -5.20 5.98
CA LEU A 12 -4.41 -3.80 5.90
C LEU A 12 -4.51 -3.12 7.28
N THR A 13 -3.47 -2.39 7.67
CA THR A 13 -3.49 -1.53 8.85
C THR A 13 -4.02 -0.14 8.54
N MET A 14 -4.81 0.42 9.47
CA MET A 14 -5.32 1.79 9.37
C MET A 14 -4.23 2.85 9.61
N HIS A 15 -3.10 2.46 10.20
CA HIS A 15 -1.98 3.37 10.45
C HIS A 15 -0.71 2.87 9.76
N PHE A 16 -0.36 3.51 8.66
CA PHE A 16 0.80 3.14 7.84
C PHE A 16 2.10 3.00 8.64
N GLY A 17 2.36 3.90 9.59
CA GLY A 17 3.60 3.87 10.39
C GLY A 17 3.72 2.70 11.36
N HIS A 18 2.64 1.95 11.62
CA HIS A 18 2.64 0.83 12.57
C HIS A 18 2.48 -0.54 11.87
N CYS A 19 2.74 -0.63 10.57
CA CYS A 19 2.68 -1.92 9.87
C CYS A 19 3.82 -2.85 10.29
N ALA A 20 3.50 -4.13 10.47
CA ALA A 20 4.47 -5.18 10.76
C ALA A 20 5.13 -5.73 9.49
N SER A 21 4.42 -5.69 8.36
CA SER A 21 4.90 -6.16 7.06
C SER A 21 4.21 -5.42 5.92
N PHE A 22 4.70 -5.61 4.69
CA PHE A 22 4.04 -5.20 3.46
C PHE A 22 3.74 -6.42 2.60
N ALA A 23 2.50 -6.56 2.14
CA ALA A 23 2.19 -7.42 1.01
C ALA A 23 2.50 -6.67 -0.30
N LEU A 24 3.37 -7.23 -1.12
CA LEU A 24 3.67 -6.78 -2.47
C LEU A 24 2.94 -7.68 -3.46
N ILE A 25 2.00 -7.09 -4.20
CA ILE A 25 1.13 -7.80 -5.13
C ILE A 25 1.47 -7.36 -6.56
N ASP A 26 1.90 -8.32 -7.37
CA ASP A 26 2.08 -8.11 -8.81
C ASP A 26 0.75 -8.34 -9.53
N VAL A 27 0.36 -7.39 -10.37
CA VAL A 27 -0.91 -7.44 -11.11
C VAL A 27 -0.72 -7.17 -12.61
N ASN A 28 -1.57 -7.82 -13.40
CA ASN A 28 -1.80 -7.49 -14.80
C ASN A 28 -3.05 -6.60 -14.90
N LEU A 29 -2.87 -5.32 -15.25
CA LEU A 29 -3.97 -4.37 -15.38
C LEU A 29 -4.88 -4.67 -16.58
N ALA A 30 -4.32 -5.19 -17.68
CA ALA A 30 -5.09 -5.48 -18.90
C ALA A 30 -6.03 -6.67 -18.68
N GLU A 31 -5.54 -7.70 -17.99
CA GLU A 31 -6.31 -8.90 -17.67
C GLU A 31 -7.11 -8.79 -16.37
N LYS A 32 -6.83 -7.77 -15.55
CA LYS A 32 -7.40 -7.58 -14.20
C LYS A 32 -7.16 -8.79 -13.30
N THR A 33 -5.94 -9.31 -13.32
CA THR A 33 -5.54 -10.51 -12.55
C THR A 33 -4.38 -10.23 -11.60
N ILE A 34 -4.38 -10.94 -10.48
CA ILE A 34 -3.22 -11.04 -9.58
C ILE A 34 -2.27 -12.10 -10.14
N LEU A 35 -1.00 -11.76 -10.29
CA LEU A 35 0.04 -12.64 -10.82
C LEU A 35 0.84 -13.30 -9.71
N ASN A 36 1.16 -12.54 -8.65
CA ASN A 36 1.98 -13.00 -7.55
C ASN A 36 1.73 -12.18 -6.28
N ARG A 37 2.02 -12.80 -5.13
CA ARG A 37 2.09 -12.13 -3.83
C ARG A 37 3.41 -12.48 -3.16
N SER A 38 4.04 -11.49 -2.54
CA SER A 38 5.17 -11.68 -1.63
C SER A 38 5.03 -10.75 -0.43
N ASP A 39 5.27 -11.27 0.77
CA ASP A 39 5.22 -10.48 1.99
C ASP A 39 6.66 -10.16 2.43
N VAL A 40 6.91 -8.90 2.76
CA VAL A 40 8.24 -8.41 3.16
C VAL A 40 8.17 -7.68 4.49
N ILE A 41 9.17 -7.88 5.33
CA ILE A 41 9.32 -7.16 6.59
C ILE A 41 10.05 -5.84 6.29
N PRO A 42 9.51 -4.68 6.67
CA PRO A 42 10.18 -3.40 6.47
C PRO A 42 11.43 -3.30 7.34
N PRO A 43 12.41 -2.47 6.93
CA PRO A 43 13.51 -2.10 7.81
C PRO A 43 12.98 -1.38 9.07
N PRO A 44 13.82 -1.20 10.11
CA PRO A 44 13.46 -0.40 11.27
C PRO A 44 12.84 0.94 10.88
N HIS A 45 11.79 1.35 11.58
CA HIS A 45 11.05 2.55 11.22
C HIS A 45 11.92 3.79 11.40
N GLU A 46 12.39 4.33 10.28
CA GLU A 46 13.04 5.63 10.20
C GLU A 46 12.25 6.54 9.25
N PRO A 47 12.00 7.81 9.63
CA PRO A 47 11.31 8.75 8.75
C PRO A 47 12.02 8.89 7.40
N GLY A 48 11.30 8.57 6.32
CA GLY A 48 11.81 8.71 4.94
C GLY A 48 12.57 7.49 4.39
N LEU A 49 12.73 6.41 5.16
CA LEU A 49 13.40 5.20 4.68
C LEU A 49 12.50 4.32 3.78
N LEU A 50 11.21 4.24 4.09
CA LEU A 50 10.26 3.36 3.37
C LEU A 50 10.02 3.75 1.90
N PRO A 51 9.94 5.04 1.51
CA PRO A 51 9.78 5.45 0.12
C PRO A 51 10.84 4.90 -0.86
N PRO A 52 12.15 5.17 -0.68
CA PRO A 52 13.15 4.59 -1.56
C PRO A 52 13.19 3.06 -1.47
N TRP A 53 12.98 2.50 -0.27
CA TRP A 53 13.00 1.06 -0.06
C TRP A 53 11.90 0.30 -0.83
N LEU A 54 10.69 0.86 -0.92
CA LEU A 54 9.60 0.31 -1.75
C LEU A 54 9.83 0.59 -3.24
N ALA A 55 10.38 1.75 -3.60
CA ALA A 55 10.71 2.08 -4.99
C ALA A 55 11.75 1.11 -5.58
N GLU A 56 12.81 0.79 -4.84
CA GLU A 56 13.82 -0.21 -5.22
C GLU A 56 13.24 -1.60 -5.48
N ARG A 57 12.08 -1.93 -4.89
CA ARG A 57 11.34 -3.18 -5.10
C ARG A 57 10.38 -3.13 -6.29
N GLY A 58 10.36 -2.02 -7.01
CA GLY A 58 9.51 -1.78 -8.18
C GLY A 58 8.06 -1.51 -7.83
N VAL A 59 7.76 -1.10 -6.59
CA VAL A 59 6.40 -0.73 -6.19
C VAL A 59 5.98 0.53 -6.95
N ASN A 60 4.78 0.50 -7.53
CA ASN A 60 4.21 1.63 -8.27
C ASN A 60 3.10 2.33 -7.48
N MET A 61 2.47 1.61 -6.56
CA MET A 61 1.31 2.10 -5.83
C MET A 61 1.27 1.54 -4.41
N ILE A 62 0.73 2.31 -3.49
CA ILE A 62 0.40 1.90 -2.13
C ILE A 62 -1.12 2.05 -1.92
N ILE A 63 -1.75 1.01 -1.38
CA ILE A 63 -3.12 1.09 -0.84
C ILE A 63 -3.01 1.01 0.69
N ALA A 64 -3.47 2.04 1.39
CA ALA A 64 -3.38 2.18 2.84
C ALA A 64 -4.71 2.67 3.44
N GLY A 65 -4.92 2.41 4.73
CA GLY A 65 -6.10 2.91 5.44
C GLY A 65 -5.91 4.38 5.84
N GLY A 66 -4.75 4.71 6.39
CA GLY A 66 -4.36 6.06 6.73
C GLY A 66 -2.86 6.26 6.56
N MET A 67 -2.49 7.44 6.03
CA MET A 67 -1.10 7.84 5.86
C MET A 67 -0.97 9.36 6.10
N GLY A 68 0.05 9.77 6.86
CA GLY A 68 0.33 11.20 7.06
C GLY A 68 0.77 11.90 5.77
N GLN A 69 0.40 13.18 5.61
CA GLN A 69 0.68 13.99 4.41
C GLN A 69 2.17 14.02 4.02
N ARG A 70 3.06 14.10 5.02
CA ARG A 70 4.51 14.04 4.78
C ARG A 70 4.93 12.74 4.09
N ALA A 71 4.41 11.59 4.54
CA ALA A 71 4.75 10.31 3.94
C ALA A 71 4.19 10.19 2.52
N GLN A 72 2.95 10.65 2.29
CA GLN A 72 2.36 10.70 0.95
C GLN A 72 3.24 11.50 -0.03
N GLY A 73 3.73 12.68 0.40
CA GLY A 73 4.63 13.50 -0.40
C GLY A 73 5.98 12.83 -0.71
N LEU A 74 6.53 12.06 0.23
CA LEU A 74 7.78 11.33 0.00
C LEU A 74 7.60 10.16 -0.98
N PHE A 75 6.46 9.47 -0.95
CA PHE A 75 6.13 8.43 -1.94
C PHE A 75 5.89 9.03 -3.34
N ALA A 76 5.17 10.15 -3.41
CA ALA A 76 4.97 10.86 -4.66
C ALA A 76 6.30 11.30 -5.29
N ALA A 77 7.29 11.72 -4.49
CA ALA A 77 8.63 12.05 -4.96
C ALA A 77 9.44 10.85 -5.47
N GLN A 78 8.95 9.61 -5.28
CA GLN A 78 9.51 8.37 -5.82
C GLN A 78 8.65 7.80 -6.96
N ASP A 79 7.74 8.61 -7.53
CA ASP A 79 6.75 8.19 -8.54
C ASP A 79 5.83 7.05 -8.07
N ILE A 80 5.61 6.93 -6.75
CA ILE A 80 4.71 5.96 -6.15
C ILE A 80 3.37 6.63 -5.85
N GLN A 81 2.31 6.11 -6.47
CA GLN A 81 0.94 6.57 -6.20
C GLN A 81 0.46 6.07 -4.83
N VAL A 82 -0.26 6.91 -4.10
CA VAL A 82 -0.80 6.54 -2.78
C VAL A 82 -2.33 6.66 -2.80
N PHE A 83 -3.00 5.56 -2.47
CA PHE A 83 -4.43 5.49 -2.20
C PHE A 83 -4.63 5.29 -0.69
N VAL A 84 -5.28 6.26 -0.05
CA VAL A 84 -5.62 6.22 1.39
C VAL A 84 -7.12 6.01 1.59
N GLY A 85 -7.52 5.67 2.82
CA GLY A 85 -8.92 5.45 3.19
C GLY A 85 -9.46 4.07 2.81
N ALA A 86 -8.60 3.13 2.42
CA ALA A 86 -9.03 1.76 2.14
C ALA A 86 -9.47 1.04 3.44
N PRO A 87 -10.49 0.16 3.37
CA PRO A 87 -10.94 -0.59 4.53
C PRO A 87 -9.90 -1.62 4.99
N ALA A 88 -9.95 -2.01 6.26
CA ALA A 88 -9.12 -3.08 6.79
C ALA A 88 -9.59 -4.45 6.24
N ASP A 89 -8.93 -4.91 5.18
CA ASP A 89 -9.22 -6.18 4.52
C ASP A 89 -7.93 -6.89 4.07
N THR A 90 -8.06 -8.08 3.50
CA THR A 90 -6.96 -8.87 2.93
C THR A 90 -6.35 -8.17 1.72
N PRO A 91 -5.04 -8.34 1.47
CA PRO A 91 -4.36 -7.75 0.31
C PRO A 91 -5.04 -8.08 -1.02
N GLU A 92 -5.43 -9.34 -1.20
CA GLU A 92 -6.06 -9.83 -2.42
C GLU A 92 -7.43 -9.22 -2.65
N ALA A 93 -8.24 -9.05 -1.60
CA ALA A 93 -9.54 -8.39 -1.70
C ALA A 93 -9.38 -6.93 -2.14
N LEU A 94 -8.48 -6.19 -1.49
CA LEU A 94 -8.21 -4.78 -1.81
C LEU A 94 -7.71 -4.60 -3.24
N VAL A 95 -6.79 -5.45 -3.67
CA VAL A 95 -6.32 -5.45 -5.07
C VAL A 95 -7.44 -5.84 -6.02
N GLY A 96 -8.27 -6.82 -5.68
CA GLY A 96 -9.45 -7.20 -6.47
C GLY A 96 -10.40 -6.02 -6.67
N TYR A 97 -10.72 -5.30 -5.60
CA TYR A 97 -11.55 -4.09 -5.68
C TYR A 97 -10.92 -2.98 -6.52
N TYR A 98 -9.60 -2.82 -6.44
CA TYR A 98 -8.88 -1.86 -7.29
C TYR A 98 -9.01 -2.24 -8.78
N LEU A 99 -8.76 -3.50 -9.12
CA LEU A 99 -8.82 -4.00 -10.51
C LEU A 99 -10.25 -3.95 -11.10
N SER A 100 -11.28 -4.12 -10.26
CA SER A 100 -12.68 -3.95 -10.65
C SER A 100 -13.16 -2.49 -10.67
N GLY A 101 -12.36 -1.54 -10.17
CA GLY A 101 -12.76 -0.14 -10.05
C GLY A 101 -13.79 0.12 -8.96
N THR A 102 -13.91 -0.77 -7.97
CA THR A 102 -14.86 -0.70 -6.86
C THR A 102 -14.20 -0.48 -5.51
N LEU A 103 -12.89 -0.21 -5.48
CA LEU A 103 -12.18 0.10 -4.24
C LEU A 103 -12.77 1.36 -3.61
N GLN A 104 -13.43 1.20 -2.48
CA GLN A 104 -13.95 2.32 -1.72
C GLN A 104 -12.81 2.95 -0.93
N THR A 105 -12.53 4.22 -1.23
CA THR A 105 -11.62 5.05 -0.45
C THR A 105 -12.44 5.99 0.41
N GLY A 106 -12.27 5.90 1.73
CA GLY A 106 -12.85 6.82 2.70
C GLY A 106 -11.94 8.01 3.02
N THR A 107 -12.30 8.75 4.06
CA THR A 107 -11.46 9.79 4.65
C THR A 107 -10.14 9.19 5.14
N ASN A 108 -9.03 9.91 4.98
CA ASN A 108 -7.72 9.49 5.44
C ASN A 108 -7.76 9.27 6.97
N ALA A 109 -7.50 8.04 7.44
CA ALA A 109 -7.55 7.72 8.86
C ALA A 109 -6.45 8.39 9.71
N CYS A 110 -5.58 9.19 9.09
CA CYS A 110 -4.55 10.00 9.75
C CYS A 110 -4.90 11.49 9.87
N ASP A 111 -6.13 11.91 9.56
CA ASP A 111 -6.58 13.30 9.76
C ASP A 111 -6.86 13.55 11.25
N HIS A 112 -5.78 13.83 12.00
CA HIS A 112 -5.78 14.38 13.37
C HIS A 112 -5.07 15.73 13.37
#